data_AF-A0A2K9F781-F1
#
_entry.id   AF-A0A2K9F781-F1
#
_cell.length_a   1.000
_cell.length_b   1.000
_cell.length_c   1.000
_cell.angle_alpha   90.00
_cell.angle_beta   90.00
_cell.angle_gamma   90.00
#
_symmetry.space_group_name_H-M   'P 1'
#
loop_
_entity.id
_entity.type
_entity.pdbx_description
1 polymer ?
#
loop_
_entity_poly.entity_id
_entity_poly.type
_entity_poly.pdbx_seq_one_letter_code
_entity_poly.pdbx_strand_id
1 'polypeptide(L)'
;MTQDELLAALADVRLPVTMRALDWHEMSALLGLGLLIAALIALILAPLLRQRASARRRILATRGLPVQDRLLAVARITGHLPPALREAAYLPAPQLRDEQIERAAKAGR
;
A
#
# COMPACT_ATOMS: atom_id res chain seq x y z
N MET A 1 31.64 5.77 -59.50
CA MET A 1 30.89 5.31 -58.33
C MET A 1 30.78 6.47 -57.37
N THR A 2 29.58 7.04 -57.21
CA THR A 2 29.35 8.24 -56.39
C THR A 2 28.89 7.87 -54.97
N GLN A 3 29.00 8.81 -54.03
CA GLN A 3 28.56 8.62 -52.64
C GLN A 3 27.07 8.26 -52.57
N ASP A 4 26.25 8.82 -53.45
CA ASP A 4 24.81 8.53 -53.53
C ASP A 4 24.53 7.11 -54.03
N GLU A 5 25.35 6.57 -54.94
CA GLU A 5 25.27 5.17 -55.38
C GLU A 5 25.63 4.19 -54.24
N LEU A 6 26.60 4.55 -53.39
CA LEU A 6 26.96 3.77 -52.20
C LEU A 6 25.87 3.80 -51.14
N LEU A 7 25.25 4.96 -50.88
CA LEU A 7 24.14 5.09 -49.94
C LEU A 7 22.87 4.38 -50.43
N ALA A 8 22.60 4.42 -51.74
CA ALA A 8 21.49 3.67 -52.33
C ALA A 8 21.71 2.14 -52.23
N ALA A 9 22.95 1.66 -52.36
CA ALA A 9 23.29 0.25 -52.17
C ALA A 9 23.18 -0.20 -50.69
N LEU A 10 23.45 0.71 -49.75
CA LEU A 10 23.29 0.48 -48.30
C LEU A 10 21.82 0.61 -47.83
N ALA A 11 20.96 1.29 -48.57
CA ALA A 11 19.54 1.43 -48.22
C ALA A 11 18.77 0.10 -48.34
N ASP A 12 19.28 -0.86 -49.11
CA ASP A 12 18.74 -2.23 -49.19
C ASP A 12 19.26 -3.14 -48.07
N VAL A 13 19.81 -2.57 -46.97
CA VAL A 13 19.92 -3.25 -45.66
C VAL A 13 18.50 -3.44 -45.12
N ARG A 14 17.77 -4.33 -45.77
CA ARG A 14 16.48 -4.81 -45.33
C ARG A 14 16.71 -5.52 -44.01
N LEU A 15 16.07 -5.03 -42.95
CA LEU A 15 15.97 -5.78 -41.70
C LEU A 15 15.61 -7.24 -42.06
N PRO A 16 16.41 -8.23 -41.58
CA PRO A 16 16.12 -9.64 -41.80
C PRO A 16 14.65 -9.89 -41.50
N VAL A 17 13.98 -10.71 -42.32
CA VAL A 17 12.54 -10.98 -42.15
C VAL A 17 12.22 -11.48 -40.73
N THR A 18 13.18 -12.17 -40.11
CA THR A 18 13.13 -12.63 -38.71
C THR A 18 13.07 -11.51 -37.67
N MET A 19 13.50 -10.30 -38.00
CA MET A 19 13.41 -9.10 -37.14
C MET A 19 12.18 -8.22 -37.47
N ARG A 20 11.35 -8.59 -38.46
CA ARG A 20 10.14 -7.82 -38.80
C ARG A 20 8.91 -8.21 -37.99
N ALA A 21 8.93 -9.39 -37.39
CA ALA A 21 7.83 -9.90 -36.59
C ALA A 21 8.33 -10.20 -35.19
N LEU A 22 7.52 -9.84 -34.20
CA LEU A 22 7.78 -10.11 -32.80
C LEU A 22 7.59 -11.61 -32.56
N ASP A 23 8.65 -12.30 -32.13
CA ASP A 23 8.57 -13.73 -31.84
C ASP A 23 7.73 -13.98 -30.57
N TRP A 24 7.17 -15.17 -30.43
CA TRP A 24 6.40 -15.57 -29.26
C TRP A 24 7.20 -15.44 -27.95
N HIS A 25 8.51 -15.75 -28.01
CA HIS A 25 9.42 -15.54 -26.89
C HIS A 25 9.51 -14.06 -26.50
N GLU A 26 9.64 -13.16 -27.48
CA GLU A 26 9.71 -11.72 -27.26
C GLU A 26 8.38 -11.17 -26.72
N MET A 27 7.24 -11.66 -27.23
CA MET A 27 5.91 -11.34 -26.67
C MET A 27 5.80 -11.76 -25.21
N SER A 28 6.24 -12.98 -24.88
CA SER A 28 6.21 -13.48 -23.50
C SER A 28 7.13 -12.68 -22.57
N ALA A 29 8.31 -12.29 -23.06
CA ALA A 29 9.25 -11.45 -22.32
C ALA A 29 8.69 -10.04 -22.07
N LEU A 30 8.05 -9.43 -23.07
CA LEU A 30 7.39 -8.12 -22.95
C LEU A 30 6.22 -8.17 -21.96
N LEU A 31 5.42 -9.25 -21.99
CA LEU A 31 4.35 -9.46 -21.01
C LEU A 31 4.91 -9.57 -19.59
N GLY A 32 5.95 -10.39 -19.40
CA GLY A 32 6.63 -10.54 -18.11
C GLY A 32 7.20 -9.22 -17.61
N LEU A 33 7.86 -8.47 -18.49
CA LEU A 33 8.40 -7.15 -18.18
C LEU A 33 7.29 -6.16 -17.79
N GLY A 34 6.18 -6.15 -18.53
CA GLY A 34 5.01 -5.34 -18.22
C GLY A 34 4.42 -5.66 -16.84
N LEU A 35 4.31 -6.94 -16.50
CA LEU A 35 3.86 -7.38 -15.18
C LEU A 35 4.82 -6.95 -14.06
N LEU A 36 6.13 -7.06 -14.28
CA LEU A 36 7.13 -6.62 -13.30
C LEU A 36 7.06 -5.10 -13.08
N ILE A 37 6.93 -4.31 -14.16
CA ILE A 37 6.77 -2.86 -14.08
C ILE A 37 5.47 -2.51 -13.34
N ALA A 38 4.36 -3.15 -13.68
CA ALA A 38 3.08 -2.93 -13.01
C ALA A 38 3.14 -3.28 -11.52
N ALA A 39 3.80 -4.38 -11.15
CA ALA A 39 4.01 -4.77 -9.76
C ALA A 39 4.87 -3.75 -9.01
N LEU A 40 5.93 -3.23 -9.64
CA LEU A 40 6.78 -2.19 -9.06
C LEU A 40 5.99 -0.90 -8.82
N ILE A 41 5.21 -0.46 -9.81
CA ILE A 41 4.33 0.71 -9.68
C ILE A 41 3.34 0.48 -8.55
N ALA A 42 2.67 -0.68 -8.50
CA ALA A 42 1.74 -1.03 -7.45
C ALA A 42 2.40 -1.03 -6.07
N LEU A 43 3.65 -1.48 -5.93
CA LEU A 43 4.38 -1.45 -4.68
C LEU A 43 4.69 -0.01 -4.23
N ILE A 44 5.10 0.85 -5.16
CA ILE A 44 5.37 2.27 -4.90
C ILE A 44 4.08 3.00 -4.50
N LEU A 45 2.97 2.67 -5.18
CA LEU A 45 1.66 3.26 -4.93
C LEU A 45 0.94 2.64 -3.74
N ALA A 46 1.28 1.41 -3.33
CA ALA A 46 0.66 0.70 -2.21
C ALA A 46 0.58 1.52 -0.92
N PRO A 47 1.60 2.26 -0.45
CA PRO A 47 1.45 3.09 0.75
C PRO A 47 0.45 4.24 0.59
N LEU A 48 0.27 4.78 -0.62
CA LEU A 48 -0.69 5.85 -0.91
C LEU A 48 -2.12 5.30 -1.08
N LEU A 49 -2.26 4.17 -1.78
CA LEU A 49 -3.55 3.51 -2.04
C LEU A 49 -4.02 2.58 -0.93
N ARG A 50 -3.14 2.18 0.00
CA ARG A 50 -3.56 1.53 1.24
C ARG A 50 -4.45 2.53 1.97
N GLN A 51 -5.76 2.32 1.84
CA GLN A 51 -6.74 2.89 2.75
C GLN A 51 -6.33 2.46 4.15
N ARG A 52 -5.54 3.29 4.83
CA ARG A 52 -5.30 3.16 6.25
C ARG A 52 -6.69 3.17 6.86
N ALA A 53 -7.16 2.02 7.35
CA ALA A 53 -8.36 1.96 8.17
C ALA A 53 -8.12 2.99 9.27
N SER A 54 -8.81 4.13 9.16
CA SER A 54 -8.53 5.29 10.00
C SER A 54 -8.49 4.79 11.43
N ALA A 55 -7.53 5.25 12.22
CA ALA A 55 -7.45 4.83 13.62
C ALA A 55 -8.78 5.01 14.34
N ARG A 56 -9.59 5.98 13.91
CA ARG A 56 -10.98 6.14 14.30
C ARG A 56 -11.85 4.90 14.01
N ARG A 57 -11.82 4.34 12.81
CA ARG A 57 -12.54 3.09 12.46
C ARG A 57 -12.03 1.91 13.28
N ARG A 58 -10.72 1.81 13.49
CA ARG A 58 -10.13 0.75 14.33
C ARG A 58 -10.58 0.86 15.79
N ILE A 59 -10.64 2.08 16.35
CA ILE A 59 -11.14 2.32 17.70
C ILE A 59 -12.65 2.04 17.78
N LEU A 60 -13.44 2.44 16.79
CA LEU A 60 -14.87 2.14 16.74
C LEU A 60 -15.15 0.63 16.66
N ALA A 61 -14.29 -0.13 15.97
CA ALA A 61 -14.39 -1.59 15.91
C ALA A 61 -14.10 -2.29 17.25
N THR A 62 -13.59 -1.56 18.26
CA THR A 62 -13.40 -2.10 19.62
C THR A 62 -14.65 -1.98 20.51
N ARG A 63 -15.76 -1.41 20.00
CA ARG A 63 -17.03 -1.36 20.73
C ARG A 63 -17.57 -2.77 20.98
N GLY A 64 -18.20 -2.95 22.13
CA GLY A 64 -18.73 -4.25 22.57
C GLY A 64 -17.73 -5.17 23.27
N LEU A 65 -16.43 -4.81 23.27
CA LEU A 65 -15.45 -5.48 24.13
C LEU A 65 -15.62 -5.06 25.60
N PRO A 66 -15.27 -5.93 26.56
CA PRO A 66 -15.11 -5.54 27.95
C PRO A 66 -14.18 -4.33 28.07
N VAL A 67 -14.46 -3.44 29.03
CA VAL A 67 -13.76 -2.14 29.13
C VAL A 67 -12.24 -2.31 29.21
N GLN A 68 -11.74 -3.29 29.97
CA GLN A 68 -10.30 -3.56 30.12
C GLN A 68 -9.66 -4.01 28.79
N ASP A 69 -10.28 -4.97 28.09
CA ASP A 69 -9.82 -5.44 26.79
C ASP A 69 -9.81 -4.32 25.76
N ARG A 70 -10.82 -3.45 25.84
CA ARG A 70 -10.93 -2.29 24.98
C ARG A 70 -9.84 -1.27 25.24
N LEU A 71 -9.50 -0.97 26.49
CA LEU A 71 -8.39 -0.06 26.84
C LEU A 71 -7.07 -0.56 26.26
N LEU A 72 -6.84 -1.86 26.35
CA LEU A 72 -5.64 -2.50 25.80
C LEU A 72 -5.64 -2.49 24.26
N ALA A 73 -6.78 -2.76 23.63
CA ALA A 73 -6.93 -2.67 22.18
C ALA A 73 -6.70 -1.24 21.66
N VAL A 74 -7.23 -0.23 22.36
CA VAL A 74 -6.99 1.19 22.04
C VAL A 74 -5.51 1.51 22.17
N ALA A 75 -4.85 1.11 23.27
CA ALA A 75 -3.41 1.32 23.46
C ALA A 75 -2.56 0.70 22.34
N ARG A 76 -2.94 -0.48 21.82
CA ARG A 76 -2.29 -1.11 20.66
C ARG A 76 -2.53 -0.34 19.35
N ILE A 77 -3.70 0.28 19.18
CA ILE A 77 -4.03 1.06 17.99
C ILE A 77 -3.29 2.41 18.00
N THR A 78 -3.16 3.05 19.17
CA THR A 78 -2.48 4.33 19.35
C THR A 78 -0.98 4.20 19.60
N GLY A 79 -0.48 3.03 19.99
CA GLY A 79 0.92 2.78 20.34
C GLY A 79 1.27 3.12 21.80
N HIS A 80 0.35 3.77 22.52
CA HIS A 80 0.47 4.09 23.93
C HIS A 80 -0.93 4.21 24.55
N LEU A 81 -1.04 4.08 25.87
CA LEU A 81 -2.30 4.34 26.57
C LEU A 81 -2.47 5.85 26.82
N PRO A 82 -3.56 6.50 26.34
CA PRO A 82 -3.82 7.91 26.60
C PRO A 82 -3.81 8.23 28.11
N PRO A 83 -3.26 9.38 28.54
CA PRO A 83 -3.12 9.72 29.96
C PRO A 83 -4.44 9.68 30.72
N ALA A 84 -5.53 10.18 30.11
CA ALA A 84 -6.88 10.15 30.68
C ALA A 84 -7.45 8.74 30.93
N LEU A 85 -6.83 7.69 30.34
CA LEU A 85 -7.26 6.30 30.50
C LEU A 85 -6.35 5.48 31.40
N ARG A 86 -5.23 6.03 31.89
CA ARG A 86 -4.26 5.29 32.70
C ARG A 86 -4.85 4.86 34.04
N GLU A 87 -5.49 5.78 34.75
CA GLU A 87 -6.11 5.47 36.05
C GLU A 87 -7.16 4.36 35.90
N ALA A 88 -8.02 4.48 34.90
CA ALA A 88 -9.06 3.50 34.61
C ALA A 88 -8.52 2.10 34.26
N ALA A 89 -7.30 1.98 33.75
CA ALA A 89 -6.69 0.69 33.47
C ALA A 89 -6.29 -0.09 34.73
N TYR A 90 -6.06 0.60 35.85
CA TYR A 90 -5.70 -0.02 37.13
C TYR A 90 -6.90 -0.28 38.04
N LEU A 91 -8.09 0.23 37.67
CA LEU A 91 -9.31 -0.03 38.41
C LEU A 91 -9.82 -1.46 38.14
N PRO A 92 -10.29 -2.20 39.18
CA PRO A 92 -10.82 -3.56 39.00
C PRO A 92 -12.07 -3.62 38.12
N ALA A 93 -12.89 -2.57 38.14
CA ALA A 93 -14.12 -2.45 37.36
C ALA A 93 -14.31 -0.99 36.90
N PRO A 94 -13.59 -0.55 35.86
CA PRO A 94 -13.71 0.82 35.37
C PRO A 94 -15.06 1.01 34.69
N GLN A 95 -15.86 1.94 35.21
CA GLN A 95 -17.13 2.35 34.61
C GLN A 95 -16.88 3.46 33.58
N LEU A 96 -16.29 3.09 32.44
CA LEU A 96 -16.11 3.99 31.31
C LEU A 96 -17.13 3.67 30.22
N ARG A 97 -17.87 4.68 29.78
CA ARG A 97 -18.70 4.57 28.58
C ARG A 97 -17.83 4.60 27.34
N ASP A 98 -18.30 3.93 26.30
CA ASP A 98 -17.69 3.85 24.98
C ASP A 98 -17.23 5.21 24.43
N GLU A 99 -18.08 6.22 24.59
CA GLU A 99 -17.84 7.59 24.12
C GLU A 99 -16.70 8.29 24.88
N GLN A 100 -16.51 7.95 26.16
CA GLN A 100 -15.44 8.53 26.99
C GLN A 100 -14.09 7.97 26.55
N ILE A 101 -14.03 6.68 26.25
CA ILE A 101 -12.83 6.02 25.71
C ILE A 101 -12.48 6.61 24.35
N GLU A 102 -13.46 6.82 23.47
CA GLU A 102 -13.25 7.41 22.15
C GLU A 102 -12.76 8.86 22.20
N ARG A 103 -13.35 9.67 23.09
CA ARG A 103 -12.89 11.05 23.30
C ARG A 103 -11.47 11.11 23.83
N ALA A 104 -11.15 10.30 24.84
CA ALA A 104 -9.81 10.23 25.41
C ALA A 104 -8.77 9.72 24.40
N ALA A 105 -9.13 8.73 23.57
CA ALA A 105 -8.25 8.22 22.51
C ALA A 105 -8.02 9.25 21.39
N LYS A 106 -8.99 10.12 21.11
CA LYS A 106 -8.84 11.23 20.15
C LYS A 106 -7.97 12.36 20.72
N ALA A 107 -8.11 12.66 22.01
CA ALA A 107 -7.38 13.73 22.68
C ALA A 107 -5.90 13.39 22.98
N GLY A 108 -5.57 12.10 23.06
CA GLY A 108 -4.20 11.64 23.33
C GLY A 108 -3.33 11.39 22.09
N ARG A 109 -3.84 11.64 20.88
CA ARG A 109 -3.05 11.64 19.64
C ARG A 109 -2.41 12.99 19.41
#